data_AF-A0A7Y3E421-F1
#
_entry.id   AF-A0A7Y3E421-F1
#
_cell.length_a   1.000
_cell.length_b   1.000
_cell.length_c   1.000
_cell.angle_alpha   90.00
_cell.angle_beta   90.00
_cell.angle_gamma   90.00
#
_symmetry.space_group_name_H-M   'P 1'
#
loop_
_entity.id
_entity.type
_entity.pdbx_description
1 polymer ?
#
loop_
_entity_poly.entity_id
_entity_poly.type
_entity_poly.pdbx_seq_one_letter_code
_entity_poly.pdbx_strand_id
1 'polypeptide(L)'
;MDGGQVIPEEIRGLLDRRGTFREWLSRLDELGSEFRPEVAEKVRSDYAGRLARVEDELEGHRAGLETALVDRTEAVRHISSEHDARTAELEETQLRHVVGEFDDDEWESRRAEHQGLIDGLE
;
A
#
# COMPACT_ATOMS: atom_id res chain seq x y z
N MET A 1 -14.38 -4.45 4.82
CA MET A 1 -13.13 -3.75 4.47
C MET A 1 -13.31 -3.11 3.11
N ASP A 2 -13.20 -1.78 3.05
CA ASP A 2 -13.37 -1.00 1.83
C ASP A 2 -12.16 -1.24 0.91
N GLY A 3 -12.25 -2.26 0.07
CA GLY A 3 -11.23 -2.66 -0.90
C GLY A 3 -11.18 -1.76 -2.14
N GLY A 4 -11.78 -0.57 -2.09
CA GLY A 4 -11.59 0.45 -3.10
C GLY A 4 -10.38 1.29 -2.73
N GLN A 5 -9.18 0.91 -3.17
CA GLN A 5 -8.04 1.84 -3.12
C GLN A 5 -8.31 2.99 -4.09
N VAL A 6 -9.03 3.99 -3.60
CA VAL A 6 -9.24 5.28 -4.24
C VAL A 6 -7.85 5.90 -4.34
N ILE A 7 -7.34 6.05 -5.57
CA ILE A 7 -6.08 6.76 -5.82
C ILE A 7 -6.13 8.09 -5.03
N PRO A 8 -5.16 8.38 -4.15
CA PRO A 8 -5.13 9.61 -3.37
C PRO A 8 -5.36 10.85 -4.23
N GLU A 9 -6.12 11.83 -3.73
CA GLU A 9 -6.45 13.05 -4.48
C GLU A 9 -5.20 13.81 -4.94
N GLU A 10 -4.14 13.77 -4.15
CA GLU A 10 -2.83 14.34 -4.49
C GLU A 10 -2.23 13.69 -5.75
N ILE A 11 -2.18 12.35 -5.80
CA ILE A 11 -1.68 11.60 -6.96
C ILE A 11 -2.57 11.87 -8.19
N ARG A 12 -3.90 11.96 -8.02
CA ARG A 12 -4.80 12.35 -9.11
C ARG A 12 -4.45 13.72 -9.66
N GLY A 13 -4.25 14.71 -8.79
CA GLY A 13 -3.84 16.06 -9.18
C GLY A 13 -2.51 16.08 -9.94
N LEU A 14 -1.54 15.25 -9.55
CA LEU A 14 -0.27 15.10 -10.27
C LEU A 14 -0.46 14.46 -11.65
N LEU A 15 -1.28 13.42 -11.77
CA LEU A 15 -1.59 12.78 -13.04
C LEU A 15 -2.29 13.72 -14.02
N ASP A 16 -3.22 14.54 -13.54
CA ASP A 16 -3.90 15.57 -14.33
C ASP A 16 -2.90 16.62 -14.84
N ARG A 17 -2.07 17.17 -13.93
CA ARG A 17 -1.02 18.14 -14.30
C ARG A 17 -0.04 17.58 -15.33
N ARG A 18 0.38 16.32 -15.17
CA ARG A 18 1.23 15.60 -16.13
C ARG A 18 0.57 15.55 -17.51
N GLY A 19 -0.72 15.23 -17.56
CA GLY A 19 -1.51 15.23 -18.80
C GLY A 19 -1.54 16.61 -19.45
N THR A 20 -1.85 17.66 -18.67
CA THR A 20 -1.87 19.05 -19.15
C THR A 20 -0.52 19.49 -19.72
N PHE A 21 0.59 19.26 -19.02
CA PHE A 21 1.91 19.68 -19.52
C PHE A 21 2.31 18.95 -20.80
N ARG A 22 2.04 17.64 -20.90
CA ARG A 22 2.30 16.87 -22.12
C ARG A 22 1.48 17.38 -23.31
N GLU A 23 0.22 17.71 -23.08
CA GLU A 23 -0.65 18.28 -24.10
C GLU A 23 -0.15 19.65 -24.58
N TRP A 24 0.29 20.52 -23.68
CA TRP A 24 0.87 21.82 -24.03
C TRP A 24 2.18 21.69 -24.81
N LEU A 25 3.03 20.73 -24.44
CA LEU A 25 4.26 20.43 -25.19
C LEU A 25 3.96 19.93 -26.61
N SER A 26 2.98 19.02 -26.76
CA SER A 26 2.53 18.57 -28.10
C SER A 26 2.05 19.73 -28.96
N ARG A 27 1.21 20.61 -28.40
CA ARG A 27 0.73 21.81 -29.11
C ARG A 27 1.86 22.74 -29.52
N LEU A 28 2.89 22.90 -28.69
CA LEU A 28 4.07 23.70 -29.03
C LEU A 28 4.86 23.09 -30.20
N ASP A 29 4.94 21.77 -30.26
CA ASP A 29 5.60 21.07 -31.37
C ASP A 29 4.81 21.20 -32.68
N GLU A 30 3.47 21.27 -32.60
CA GLU A 30 2.58 21.47 -33.75
C GLU A 30 2.60 22.93 -34.29
N LEU A 31 2.76 23.93 -33.44
CA LEU A 31 2.76 25.36 -33.81
C LEU A 31 3.96 25.79 -34.68
N GLY A 32 5.02 24.98 -34.76
CA GLY A 32 6.12 25.18 -35.72
C GLY A 32 6.78 26.56 -35.64
N SER A 33 6.94 27.24 -36.80
CA SER A 33 7.67 28.52 -36.93
C SER A 33 6.79 29.77 -36.77
N GLU A 34 5.60 29.64 -36.20
CA GLU A 34 4.65 30.75 -36.05
C GLU A 34 5.14 31.82 -35.05
N PHE A 35 6.03 31.43 -34.14
CA PHE A 35 6.62 32.29 -33.11
C PHE A 35 8.14 32.38 -33.25
N ARG A 36 8.74 33.39 -32.58
CA ARG A 36 10.19 33.53 -32.50
C ARG A 36 10.79 32.29 -31.83
N PRO A 37 11.82 31.63 -32.41
CA PRO A 37 12.38 30.39 -31.89
C PRO A 37 12.81 30.47 -30.42
N GLU A 38 13.40 31.58 -30.01
CA GLU A 38 13.82 31.82 -28.62
C GLU A 38 12.66 31.84 -27.61
N VAL A 39 11.47 32.29 -28.04
CA VAL A 39 10.29 32.34 -27.18
C VAL A 39 9.69 30.94 -27.08
N ALA A 40 9.56 30.24 -28.21
CA ALA A 40 9.06 28.86 -28.25
C ALA A 40 9.94 27.93 -27.38
N GLU A 41 11.26 28.04 -27.50
CA GLU A 41 12.19 27.23 -26.73
C GLU A 41 12.14 27.54 -25.23
N LYS A 42 12.00 28.82 -24.85
CA LYS A 42 11.83 29.20 -23.45
C LYS A 42 10.57 28.61 -22.82
N VAL A 43 9.44 28.65 -23.53
CA VAL A 43 8.18 28.09 -23.03
C VAL A 43 8.24 26.57 -22.99
N ARG A 44 8.81 25.93 -24.02
CA ARG A 44 9.05 24.47 -24.03
C ARG A 44 9.88 24.05 -22.82
N SER A 45 10.98 24.76 -22.53
CA SER A 45 11.84 24.48 -21.39
C SER A 45 11.11 24.62 -20.05
N ASP A 46 10.26 25.64 -19.87
CA ASP A 46 9.44 25.80 -18.66
C ASP A 46 8.46 24.64 -18.47
N TYR A 47 7.72 24.26 -19.51
CA TYR A 47 6.77 23.14 -19.42
C TYR A 47 7.46 21.79 -19.24
N ALA A 48 8.59 21.56 -19.91
CA ALA A 48 9.40 20.37 -19.71
C ALA A 48 9.95 20.28 -18.27
N GLY A 49 10.42 21.40 -17.70
CA GLY A 49 10.89 21.45 -16.32
C GLY A 49 9.77 21.18 -15.30
N ARG A 50 8.57 21.71 -15.55
CA ARG A 50 7.38 21.43 -14.71
C ARG A 50 6.93 19.98 -14.83
N LEU A 51 6.95 19.41 -16.03
CA LEU A 51 6.64 18.00 -16.27
C LEU A 51 7.62 17.09 -15.52
N ALA A 52 8.92 17.35 -15.65
CA ALA A 52 9.96 16.57 -14.95
C ALA A 52 9.76 16.59 -13.42
N ARG A 53 9.38 17.74 -12.86
CA ARG A 53 9.07 17.85 -11.43
C ARG A 53 7.86 17.00 -11.02
N VAL A 54 6.77 17.04 -11.79
CA VAL A 54 5.59 16.20 -11.52
C VAL A 54 5.92 14.72 -11.65
N GLU A 55 6.77 14.34 -12.60
CA GLU A 55 7.22 12.95 -12.77
C GLU A 55 8.08 12.48 -11.58
N ASP A 56 8.96 13.32 -11.05
CA ASP A 56 9.75 13.04 -9.84
C ASP A 56 8.85 12.89 -8.59
N GLU A 57 7.85 13.76 -8.43
CA GLU A 57 6.88 13.64 -7.34
C GLU A 57 6.08 12.33 -7.43
N LEU A 58 5.60 11.96 -8.63
CA LEU A 58 4.91 10.69 -8.87
C LEU A 58 5.80 9.47 -8.60
N GLU A 59 7.08 9.54 -8.94
CA GLU A 59 8.07 8.50 -8.64
C GLU A 59 8.24 8.30 -7.14
N GLY A 60 8.36 9.40 -6.38
CA GLY A 60 8.41 9.36 -4.92
C GLY A 60 7.18 8.72 -4.30
N HIS A 61 5.98 9.05 -4.80
CA HIS A 61 4.75 8.39 -4.37
C HIS A 61 4.74 6.89 -4.71
N ARG A 62 5.24 6.49 -5.88
CA ARG A 62 5.33 5.07 -6.26
C ARG A 62 6.21 4.30 -5.28
N ALA A 63 7.42 4.81 -4.99
CA ALA A 63 8.34 4.19 -4.05
C ALA A 63 7.70 4.05 -2.65
N GLY A 64 7.01 5.09 -2.16
CA GLY A 64 6.31 5.02 -0.88
C GLY A 64 5.19 3.97 -0.86
N LEU A 65 4.42 3.84 -1.94
CA LEU A 65 3.38 2.82 -2.06
C LEU A 65 3.96 1.40 -2.14
N GLU A 66 5.08 1.22 -2.84
CA GLU A 66 5.80 -0.07 -2.90
C GLU A 66 6.29 -0.50 -1.51
N THR A 67 6.88 0.42 -0.73
CA THR A 67 7.27 0.15 0.66
C THR A 67 6.06 -0.22 1.53
N ALA A 68 5.00 0.59 1.48
CA ALA A 68 3.80 0.32 2.27
C ALA A 68 3.14 -1.04 1.93
N LEU A 69 3.19 -1.44 0.65
CA LEU A 69 2.70 -2.75 0.22
C LEU A 69 3.54 -3.89 0.79
N VAL A 70 4.87 -3.76 0.77
CA VAL A 70 5.78 -4.75 1.38
C VAL A 70 5.48 -4.87 2.88
N ASP A 71 5.48 -3.76 3.60
CA ASP A 71 5.24 -3.74 5.05
C ASP A 71 3.89 -4.35 5.41
N ARG A 72 2.83 -4.02 4.66
CA ARG A 72 1.50 -4.58 4.92
C ARG A 72 1.44 -6.07 4.59
N THR A 73 2.10 -6.51 3.53
CA THR A 73 2.17 -7.93 3.17
C THR A 73 2.91 -8.72 4.25
N GLU A 74 4.00 -8.18 4.77
CA GLU A 74 4.74 -8.80 5.89
C GLU A 74 3.91 -8.84 7.17
N ALA A 75 3.20 -7.76 7.51
CA ALA A 75 2.30 -7.73 8.65
C ALA A 75 1.19 -8.79 8.55
N VAL A 76 0.57 -8.94 7.38
CA VAL A 76 -0.45 -9.98 7.13
C VAL A 76 0.15 -11.38 7.28
N ARG A 77 1.33 -11.63 6.72
CA ARG A 77 2.03 -12.92 6.87
C ARG A 77 2.35 -13.23 8.33
N HIS A 78 2.82 -12.22 9.08
CA HIS A 78 3.15 -12.38 10.48
C HIS A 78 1.91 -12.71 11.32
N ILE A 79 0.83 -11.95 11.16
CA ILE A 79 -0.45 -12.20 11.85
C ILE A 79 -0.99 -13.59 11.53
N SER A 80 -0.97 -13.99 10.24
CA SER A 80 -1.39 -15.32 9.83
C SER A 80 -0.55 -16.42 10.47
N SER A 81 0.77 -16.26 10.53
CA SER A 81 1.67 -17.24 11.16
C SER A 81 1.46 -17.33 12.67
N GLU A 82 1.23 -16.20 13.35
CA GLU A 82 0.91 -16.19 14.77
C GLU A 82 -0.44 -16.86 15.05
N HIS A 83 -1.45 -16.58 14.22
CA HIS A 83 -2.76 -17.21 14.32
C HIS A 83 -2.66 -18.73 14.20
N ASP A 84 -1.92 -19.23 13.20
CA ASP A 84 -1.71 -20.67 13.00
C ASP A 84 -0.98 -21.31 14.19
N ALA A 85 0.04 -20.64 14.73
CA ALA A 85 0.77 -21.12 15.91
C ALA A 85 -0.12 -21.20 17.15
N ARG A 86 -0.92 -20.16 17.42
CA ARG A 86 -1.85 -20.14 18.57
C ARG A 86 -2.96 -21.16 18.43
N THR A 87 -3.45 -21.39 17.21
CA THR A 87 -4.43 -22.45 16.94
C THR A 87 -3.82 -23.82 17.22
N ALA A 88 -2.57 -24.07 16.80
CA ALA A 88 -1.89 -25.33 17.10
C ALA A 88 -1.65 -25.54 18.61
N GLU A 89 -1.31 -24.49 19.36
CA GLU A 89 -1.18 -24.55 20.83
C GLU A 89 -2.52 -24.92 21.51
N LEU A 90 -3.63 -24.37 21.01
CA LEU A 90 -4.97 -24.72 21.48
C LEU A 90 -5.30 -26.20 21.19
N GLU A 91 -5.01 -26.68 19.98
CA GLU A 91 -5.20 -28.08 19.59
C GLU A 91 -4.34 -29.03 20.43
N GLU A 92 -3.08 -28.67 20.73
CA GLU A 92 -2.21 -29.44 21.62
C GLU A 92 -2.79 -29.52 23.03
N THR A 93 -3.24 -28.39 23.58
CA THR A 93 -3.85 -28.33 24.92
C THR A 93 -5.12 -29.17 24.97
N GLN A 94 -5.94 -29.11 23.92
CA GLN A 94 -7.14 -29.94 23.79
C GLN A 94 -6.77 -31.43 23.78
N LEU A 95 -5.73 -31.82 23.05
CA LEU A 95 -5.26 -33.21 23.02
C LEU A 95 -4.82 -33.70 24.40
N ARG A 96 -4.08 -32.88 25.16
CA ARG A 96 -3.63 -33.22 26.52
C ARG A 96 -4.79 -33.39 27.50
N HIS A 97 -5.81 -32.53 27.40
CA HIS A 97 -7.05 -32.71 28.16
C HIS A 97 -7.75 -34.03 27.80
N VAL A 98 -7.89 -34.36 26.52
CA VAL A 98 -8.49 -35.63 26.07
C VAL A 98 -7.72 -36.86 26.60
N VAL A 99 -6.40 -36.76 26.71
CA VAL A 99 -5.54 -37.80 27.31
C VAL A 99 -5.68 -37.88 28.84
N GLY A 100 -6.31 -36.89 29.47
CA GLY A 100 -6.56 -36.83 30.91
C GLY A 100 -5.46 -36.14 31.71
N GLU A 101 -4.58 -35.37 31.07
CA GLU A 101 -3.55 -34.58 31.76
C GLU A 101 -4.15 -33.44 32.60
N PHE A 102 -5.29 -32.90 32.16
CA PHE A 102 -5.99 -31.78 32.78
C PHE A 102 -7.43 -32.16 33.14
N ASP A 103 -7.89 -31.72 34.30
CA ASP A 103 -9.32 -31.77 34.64
C ASP A 103 -10.11 -30.70 33.87
N ASP A 104 -11.43 -30.75 33.98
CA ASP A 104 -12.34 -29.88 33.22
C ASP A 104 -12.14 -28.39 33.56
N ASP A 105 -11.82 -28.07 34.82
CA ASP A 105 -11.62 -26.68 35.27
C ASP A 105 -10.29 -26.12 34.75
N GLU A 106 -9.22 -26.92 34.81
CA GLU A 106 -7.90 -26.56 34.29
C GLU A 106 -7.91 -26.45 32.75
N TRP A 107 -8.67 -27.31 32.08
CA TRP A 107 -8.91 -27.24 30.63
C TRP A 107 -9.62 -25.94 30.25
N GLU A 108 -10.75 -25.62 30.87
CA GLU A 108 -11.56 -24.46 30.47
C GLU A 108 -10.78 -23.15 30.66
N SER A 109 -9.97 -23.05 31.73
CA SER A 109 -9.10 -21.88 31.94
C SER A 109 -8.07 -21.70 30.81
N ARG A 110 -7.38 -22.78 30.40
CA ARG A 110 -6.37 -22.71 29.33
C ARG A 110 -7.00 -22.47 27.96
N ARG A 111 -8.14 -23.12 27.70
CA ARG A 111 -8.91 -22.92 26.47
C ARG A 111 -9.30 -21.45 26.30
N ALA A 112 -9.83 -20.83 27.37
CA ALA A 112 -10.22 -19.43 27.35
C ALA A 112 -9.02 -18.50 27.10
N GLU A 113 -7.85 -18.80 27.70
CA GLU A 113 -6.62 -18.05 27.46
C GLU A 113 -6.17 -18.12 26.00
N HIS A 114 -6.05 -19.32 25.43
CA HIS A 114 -5.65 -19.50 24.03
C HIS A 114 -6.65 -18.89 23.06
N GLN A 115 -7.96 -19.05 23.30
CA GLN A 115 -8.99 -18.43 22.46
C GLN A 115 -8.89 -16.90 22.50
N GLY A 116 -8.66 -16.30 23.67
CA GLY A 116 -8.47 -14.85 23.79
C GLY A 116 -7.24 -14.34 23.03
N LEU A 117 -6.18 -15.14 22.93
CA LEU A 117 -5.00 -14.81 22.12
C LEU A 117 -5.28 -14.90 20.62
N ILE A 118 -6.05 -15.89 20.17
CA ILE A 118 -6.45 -16.07 18.77
C ILE A 118 -7.39 -14.93 18.34
N ASP A 119 -8.43 -14.65 19.12
CA ASP A 119 -9.40 -13.59 18.84
C ASP A 119 -8.74 -12.20 18.78
N GLY A 120 -7.60 -12.02 19.48
CA GLY A 120 -6.82 -10.79 19.45
C GLY A 120 -6.01 -10.57 18.16
N LEU A 121 -5.92 -11.57 17.28
CA LEU A 121 -5.20 -11.52 16.01
C LEU A 121 -6.12 -11.30 14.79
N GLU A 122 -7.44 -11.36 14.98
CA GLU A 122 -8.48 -11.10 13.96
C GLU A 122 -8.78 -9.59 13.78
#